data_AF-A0A257SD03-F1
#
_entry.id   AF-A0A257SD03-F1
#
_cell.length_a   1.000
_cell.length_b   1.000
_cell.length_c   1.000
_cell.angle_alpha   90.00
_cell.angle_beta   90.00
_cell.angle_gamma   90.00
#
_symmetry.space_group_name_H-M   'P 1'
#
loop_
_entity.id
_entity.type
_entity.pdbx_description
1 polymer ?
#
loop_
_entity_poly.entity_id
_entity_poly.type
_entity_poly.pdbx_seq_one_letter_code
_entity_poly.pdbx_strand_id
1 'polypeptide(L)'
;MRGWASSSFSPLTRGSSGTGSERMGVTRKDVEKIAALAELAVDDAAAAELERQLSRILDYVAQLGEVKDDAGVIGDERAARLRRDEIAPDALSRGPAEIAPSFQGGLFTVPRLGELDRGEDAP
;
A
#
# COMPACT_ATOMS: atom_id res chain seq x y z
N MET A 1 -27.33 6.49 -14.72
CA MET A 1 -26.40 7.17 -15.65
C MET A 1 -25.90 8.46 -14.99
N ARG A 2 -24.77 8.42 -14.28
CA ARG A 2 -24.03 9.62 -13.87
C ARG A 2 -22.55 9.26 -13.97
N GLY A 3 -21.82 10.04 -14.77
CA GLY A 3 -20.44 9.79 -15.14
C GLY A 3 -19.48 10.02 -13.98
N TRP A 4 -18.46 9.17 -13.89
CA TRP A 4 -17.29 9.46 -13.09
C TRP A 4 -16.47 10.55 -13.78
N ALA A 5 -16.16 11.58 -13.02
CA ALA A 5 -15.32 12.69 -13.40
C ALA A 5 -13.91 12.17 -13.73
N SER A 6 -13.39 12.61 -14.87
CA SER A 6 -11.99 12.47 -15.26
C SER A 6 -11.06 12.96 -14.16
N SER A 7 -10.41 12.03 -13.45
CA SER A 7 -9.19 12.36 -12.73
C SER A 7 -8.07 12.45 -13.76
N SER A 8 -7.65 13.66 -14.07
CA SER A 8 -6.47 13.93 -14.88
C SER A 8 -5.24 13.39 -14.14
N PHE A 9 -4.77 12.22 -14.56
CA PHE A 9 -3.44 11.73 -14.25
C PHE A 9 -2.45 12.55 -15.08
N SER A 10 -1.86 13.59 -14.49
CA SER A 10 -0.84 14.39 -15.17
C SER A 10 0.35 13.49 -15.49
N PRO A 11 0.80 13.41 -16.76
CA PRO A 11 1.97 12.62 -17.10
C PRO A 11 3.21 13.27 -16.50
N LEU A 12 4.08 12.45 -15.89
CA LEU A 12 5.41 12.89 -15.51
C LEU A 12 6.12 13.44 -16.75
N THR A 13 6.65 14.64 -16.63
CA THR A 13 7.38 15.36 -17.67
C THR A 13 8.62 14.58 -18.08
N ARG A 14 8.60 13.97 -19.27
CA ARG A 14 9.74 13.32 -19.89
C ARG A 14 10.64 14.38 -20.53
N GLY A 15 11.72 14.75 -19.86
CA GLY A 15 12.82 15.51 -20.46
C GLY A 15 13.58 14.63 -21.45
N SER A 16 13.82 15.14 -22.66
CA SER A 16 14.43 14.36 -23.74
C SER A 16 15.96 14.36 -23.71
N SER A 17 16.51 13.21 -24.11
CA SER A 17 17.84 12.94 -24.70
C SER A 17 19.04 12.74 -23.76
N GLY A 18 19.67 11.56 -23.90
CA GLY A 18 21.05 11.28 -23.46
C GLY A 18 21.16 10.12 -22.47
N THR A 19 21.74 9.01 -22.92
CA THR A 19 22.13 7.82 -22.14
C THR A 19 22.70 8.12 -20.74
N GLY A 20 22.02 7.59 -19.72
CA GLY A 20 22.45 7.59 -18.31
C GLY A 20 21.23 7.34 -17.43
N SER A 21 21.27 6.29 -16.61
CA SER A 21 20.23 5.94 -15.61
C SER A 21 19.60 7.20 -14.99
N GLU A 22 18.36 7.49 -15.36
CA GLU A 22 17.58 8.58 -14.77
C GLU A 22 17.37 8.21 -13.29
N ARG A 23 17.90 9.01 -12.36
CA ARG A 23 17.70 8.72 -10.94
C ARG A 23 16.22 8.85 -10.61
N MET A 24 15.61 7.77 -10.15
CA MET A 24 14.23 7.77 -9.70
C MET A 24 14.20 8.25 -8.26
N GLY A 25 14.16 9.58 -8.10
CA GLY A 25 13.96 10.22 -6.81
C GLY A 25 12.48 10.32 -6.44
N VAL A 26 12.18 10.18 -5.16
CA VAL A 26 10.87 10.56 -4.59
C VAL A 26 11.03 11.85 -3.80
N THR A 27 9.98 12.67 -3.77
CA THR A 27 9.96 13.89 -2.97
C THR A 27 9.31 13.66 -1.61
N ARG A 28 9.56 14.55 -0.65
CA ARG A 28 8.86 14.56 0.65
C ARG A 28 7.34 14.41 0.52
N LYS A 29 6.73 15.10 -0.44
CA LYS A 29 5.28 15.05 -0.71
C LYS A 29 4.82 13.67 -1.19
N ASP A 30 5.66 12.98 -1.95
CA ASP A 30 5.36 11.62 -2.40
C ASP A 30 5.39 10.65 -1.21
N VAL A 31 6.34 10.84 -0.28
CA VAL A 31 6.40 10.05 0.97
C VAL A 31 5.15 10.24 1.82
N GLU A 32 4.70 11.49 2.00
CA GLU A 32 3.46 11.80 2.76
C GLU A 32 2.23 11.15 2.11
N LYS A 33 2.14 11.22 0.78
CA LYS A 33 1.04 10.62 0.05
C LYS A 33 1.03 9.10 0.18
N ILE A 34 2.19 8.46 0.08
CA ILE A 34 2.32 7.00 0.25
C ILE A 34 1.99 6.60 1.69
N ALA A 35 2.44 7.37 2.68
CA ALA A 35 2.13 7.15 4.09
C ALA A 35 0.61 7.21 4.35
N ALA A 36 -0.08 8.21 3.79
CA ALA A 36 -1.53 8.31 3.88
C ALA A 36 -2.26 7.13 3.21
N LEU A 37 -1.80 6.68 2.04
CA LEU A 37 -2.37 5.50 1.37
C LEU A 37 -2.16 4.20 2.16
N ALA A 38 -1.11 4.15 2.97
CA ALA A 38 -0.76 3.00 3.79
C ALA A 38 -1.29 3.09 5.23
N GLU A 39 -2.04 4.14 5.58
CA GLU A 39 -2.50 4.42 6.95
C GLU A 39 -1.34 4.45 7.98
N LEU A 40 -0.23 5.07 7.60
CA LEU A 40 0.96 5.22 8.43
C LEU A 40 1.13 6.67 8.90
N ALA A 41 1.14 6.87 10.22
CA ALA A 41 1.55 8.13 10.81
C ALA A 41 3.07 8.29 10.72
N VAL A 42 3.55 9.33 10.03
CA VAL A 42 4.97 9.59 9.80
C VAL A 42 5.28 11.04 10.16
N ASP A 43 6.18 11.24 11.11
CA ASP A 43 6.65 12.57 11.49
C ASP A 43 7.67 13.16 10.48
N ASP A 44 7.99 14.45 10.63
CA ASP A 44 8.89 15.16 9.73
C ASP A 44 10.31 14.60 9.66
N ALA A 45 10.83 14.14 10.79
CA ALA A 45 12.19 13.59 10.85
C ALA A 45 12.24 12.22 10.16
N ALA A 46 11.27 11.36 10.45
CA ALA A 46 11.11 10.05 9.85
C ALA A 46 10.95 10.16 8.34
N ALA A 47 10.19 11.14 7.88
CA ALA A 47 9.98 11.31 6.46
C ALA A 47 11.18 11.83 5.68
N ALA A 48 11.98 12.74 6.26
CA ALA A 48 13.22 13.17 5.62
C ALA A 48 14.21 12.01 5.48
N GLU A 49 14.20 11.06 6.43
CA GLU A 49 14.94 9.81 6.30
C GLU A 49 14.34 8.89 5.22
N LEU A 50 13.02 8.71 5.23
CA LEU A 50 12.31 7.88 4.26
C LEU A 50 12.50 8.36 2.82
N GLU A 51 12.53 9.68 2.58
CA GLU A 51 12.81 10.25 1.27
C GLU A 51 14.16 9.76 0.72
N ARG A 52 15.21 9.80 1.54
CA ARG A 52 16.55 9.31 1.17
C ARG A 52 16.57 7.81 0.96
N GLN A 53 15.98 7.06 1.88
CA GLN A 53 15.96 5.60 1.84
C GLN A 53 15.20 5.08 0.63
N LEU A 54 14.00 5.61 0.39
CA LEU A 54 13.14 5.22 -0.73
C LEU A 54 13.76 5.62 -2.07
N SER A 55 14.36 6.80 -2.18
CA SER A 55 15.07 7.19 -3.41
C SER A 55 16.21 6.21 -3.73
N ARG A 56 16.97 5.75 -2.72
CA ARG A 56 18.02 4.75 -2.92
C ARG A 56 17.46 3.39 -3.36
N ILE A 57 16.33 2.97 -2.78
CA ILE A 57 15.67 1.70 -3.15
C ILE A 57 15.15 1.79 -4.60
N LEU A 58 14.53 2.91 -4.98
CA LEU A 58 14.00 3.10 -6.32
C LEU A 58 15.12 3.18 -7.37
N ASP A 59 16.22 3.87 -7.07
CA ASP A 59 17.42 3.85 -7.91
C ASP A 59 17.96 2.42 -8.10
N TYR A 60 17.91 1.58 -7.06
CA TYR A 60 18.31 0.18 -7.16
C TYR A 60 17.34 -0.65 -8.02
N VAL A 61 16.03 -0.50 -7.81
CA VAL A 61 14.99 -1.20 -8.58
C VAL A 61 14.97 -0.77 -10.04
N ALA A 62 15.34 0.48 -10.35
CA ALA A 62 15.42 0.99 -11.72
C ALA A 62 16.38 0.17 -12.61
N GLN A 63 17.38 -0.51 -12.02
CA GLN A 63 18.28 -1.42 -12.74
C GLN A 63 17.54 -2.58 -13.43
N LEU A 64 16.37 -2.99 -12.91
CA LEU A 64 15.55 -4.03 -13.52
C LEU A 64 14.99 -3.60 -14.89
N GLY A 65 14.84 -2.29 -15.14
CA GLY A 65 14.37 -1.78 -16.43
C GLY A 65 15.38 -1.94 -17.58
N GLU A 66 16.65 -2.24 -17.27
CA GLU A 66 17.68 -2.53 -18.28
C GLU A 66 17.60 -3.96 -18.82
N VAL A 67 16.92 -4.85 -18.09
CA VAL A 67 16.74 -6.25 -18.46
C VAL A 67 15.50 -6.38 -19.33
N LYS A 68 15.62 -7.12 -20.45
CA LYS A 68 14.46 -7.45 -21.28
C LYS A 68 13.55 -8.43 -20.54
N ASP A 69 12.28 -8.08 -20.45
CA ASP A 69 11.23 -8.94 -19.87
C ASP A 69 10.78 -9.98 -20.90
N ASP A 70 11.70 -10.87 -21.29
CA ASP A 70 11.48 -11.92 -22.28
C ASP A 70 10.87 -13.20 -21.67
N ALA A 71 10.85 -13.28 -20.33
CA ALA A 71 10.23 -14.35 -19.58
C ALA A 71 8.74 -14.01 -19.38
N GLY A 72 7.85 -14.73 -20.06
CA GLY A 72 6.41 -14.60 -19.82
C GLY A 72 6.05 -14.79 -18.33
N VAL A 73 4.84 -14.38 -17.95
CA VAL A 73 4.35 -14.44 -16.56
C VAL A 73 4.67 -15.80 -15.94
N ILE A 74 5.55 -15.80 -14.94
CA ILE A 74 5.90 -17.00 -14.17
C ILE A 74 4.77 -17.25 -13.17
N GLY A 75 3.67 -17.80 -13.68
CA GLY A 75 2.59 -18.36 -12.90
C GLY A 75 2.74 -19.87 -12.82
N ASP A 76 2.29 -20.46 -11.71
CA ASP A 76 2.05 -21.91 -11.68
C ASP A 76 0.94 -22.22 -12.70
N GLU A 77 1.24 -23.01 -13.74
CA GLU A 77 0.27 -23.40 -14.78
C GLU A 77 -0.88 -24.28 -14.23
N ARG A 78 -0.81 -24.64 -12.95
CA ARG A 78 -1.86 -25.39 -12.27
C ARG A 78 -3.14 -24.57 -12.23
N ALA A 79 -4.24 -25.20 -12.64
CA ALA A 79 -5.58 -24.66 -12.42
C ALA A 79 -5.78 -24.30 -10.94
N ALA A 80 -6.41 -23.16 -10.69
CA ALA A 80 -6.77 -22.72 -9.35
C ALA A 80 -7.58 -23.82 -8.65
N ARG A 81 -7.16 -24.22 -7.45
CA ARG A 81 -7.87 -25.24 -6.68
C ARG A 81 -9.19 -24.67 -6.15
N LEU A 82 -10.29 -25.30 -6.52
CA LEU A 82 -11.59 -24.96 -5.95
C LEU A 82 -11.72 -25.57 -4.55
N ARG A 83 -12.16 -24.76 -3.59
CA ARG A 83 -12.59 -25.25 -2.28
C ARG A 83 -13.89 -26.04 -2.46
N ARG A 84 -14.00 -27.20 -1.82
CA ARG A 84 -15.26 -27.96 -1.76
C ARG A 84 -16.30 -27.20 -0.96
N ASP A 85 -17.56 -27.28 -1.38
CA ASP A 85 -18.68 -26.66 -0.67
C ASP A 85 -19.15 -27.53 0.50
N GLU A 86 -18.26 -27.71 1.47
CA GLU A 86 -18.49 -28.49 2.68
C GLU A 86 -18.52 -27.53 3.88
N ILE A 87 -19.47 -27.74 4.80
CA ILE A 87 -19.56 -26.98 6.04
C ILE A 87 -18.54 -27.55 7.02
N ALA A 88 -17.52 -26.76 7.36
CA ALA A 88 -16.55 -27.08 8.40
C ALA A 88 -16.83 -26.23 9.65
N PRO A 89 -16.64 -26.78 10.87
CA PRO A 89 -16.67 -25.98 12.09
C PRO A 89 -15.51 -24.97 12.08
N ASP A 90 -15.65 -23.90 12.86
CA ASP A 90 -14.58 -22.91 13.03
C ASP A 90 -13.31 -23.60 13.60
N ALA A 91 -12.18 -23.40 12.93
CA ALA A 91 -10.90 -24.00 13.28
C ALA A 91 -10.11 -23.19 14.32
N LEU A 92 -10.67 -22.07 14.81
CA LEU A 92 -10.03 -21.25 15.82
C LEU A 92 -9.77 -22.05 17.11
N SER A 93 -8.49 -22.16 17.49
CA SER A 93 -8.07 -22.81 18.74
C SER A 93 -8.44 -22.00 19.99
N ARG A 94 -8.65 -20.69 19.82
CA ARG A 94 -9.03 -19.73 20.86
C ARG A 94 -10.09 -18.81 20.31
N GLY A 95 -11.08 -18.47 21.14
CA GLY A 95 -12.19 -17.64 20.70
C GLY A 95 -11.75 -16.21 20.36
N PRO A 96 -12.50 -15.47 19.51
CA PRO A 96 -12.20 -14.07 19.20
C PRO A 96 -12.05 -13.18 20.44
N ALA A 97 -12.80 -13.45 21.51
CA ALA A 97 -12.74 -12.72 22.78
C ALA A 97 -11.38 -12.84 23.49
N GLU A 98 -10.59 -13.86 23.21
CA GLU A 98 -9.27 -14.06 23.83
C GLU A 98 -8.14 -13.31 23.10
N ILE A 99 -8.35 -12.98 21.83
CA ILE A 99 -7.33 -12.37 20.95
C ILE A 99 -7.63 -10.88 20.72
N ALA A 100 -8.91 -10.52 20.69
CA ALA A 100 -9.36 -9.18 20.36
C ALA A 100 -8.94 -8.16 21.45
N PRO A 101 -8.36 -7.01 21.07
CA PRO A 101 -8.07 -5.93 22.01
C PRO A 101 -9.31 -5.38 22.72
N SER A 102 -10.45 -5.32 22.02
CA SER A 102 -11.73 -4.89 22.58
C SER A 102 -12.87 -5.70 21.97
N PHE A 103 -13.60 -6.41 22.83
CA PHE A 103 -14.67 -7.31 22.42
C PHE A 103 -15.82 -7.23 23.43
N GLN A 104 -17.01 -6.90 22.95
CA GLN A 104 -18.20 -6.76 23.80
C GLN A 104 -19.43 -7.33 23.09
N GLY A 105 -20.21 -8.14 23.81
CA GLY A 105 -21.49 -8.65 23.29
C GLY A 105 -21.36 -9.50 22.01
N GLY A 106 -20.21 -10.15 21.79
CA GLY A 106 -19.96 -10.93 20.57
C GLY A 106 -19.44 -10.12 19.38
N LEU A 107 -19.11 -8.84 19.58
CA LEU A 107 -18.67 -7.92 18.52
C LEU A 107 -17.29 -7.33 18.84
N PHE A 108 -16.53 -7.01 17.79
CA PHE A 108 -15.33 -6.19 17.91
C PHE A 108 -15.72 -4.73 18.07
N THR A 109 -15.21 -4.09 19.12
CA THR A 109 -15.52 -2.69 19.39
C THR A 109 -14.43 -1.82 18.78
N VAL A 110 -14.83 -0.93 17.85
CA VAL A 110 -13.97 0.07 17.20
C VAL A 110 -14.53 1.47 17.42
N PRO A 111 -13.68 2.53 17.45
CA PRO A 111 -14.16 3.91 17.48
C PRO A 111 -15.09 4.19 16.30
N ARG A 112 -16.07 5.08 16.49
CA ARG A 112 -16.95 5.46 15.39
C ARG A 112 -16.18 6.28 14.36
N LEU A 113 -16.60 6.23 13.09
CA LEU A 113 -15.90 6.93 12.00
C LEU A 113 -15.70 8.43 12.30
N GLY A 114 -16.72 9.13 12.81
CA GLY A 114 -16.61 10.54 13.20
C GLY A 114 -15.79 10.82 14.47
N GLU A 115 -15.29 9.79 15.14
CA GLU A 115 -14.32 9.89 16.24
C GLU A 115 -12.89 9.59 15.75
N LEU A 116 -12.74 8.74 14.72
CA LEU A 116 -11.44 8.46 14.08
C LEU A 116 -10.85 9.71 13.44
N ASP A 117 -11.66 10.46 12.67
CA ASP A 117 -11.23 11.72 12.03
C ASP A 117 -10.92 12.83 13.06
N ARG A 118 -11.40 12.71 14.29
CA ARG A 118 -11.19 13.71 15.36
C ARG A 118 -9.85 13.52 16.09
N GLY A 119 -9.20 12.38 15.92
CA GLY A 119 -7.91 12.06 16.55
C GLY A 119 -6.72 12.81 15.94
N GLU A 120 -6.87 13.40 14.74
CA GLU A 120 -5.82 14.20 14.07
C GLU A 120 -5.80 15.67 14.49
N ASP A 121 -6.88 16.19 15.10
CA ASP A 121 -7.06 17.63 15.43
C ASP A 121 -7.10 17.94 16.94
N ALA A 122 -6.52 17.08 17.79
CA ALA A 122 -6.37 17.41 19.21
C ALA A 122 -5.12 18.29 19.44
N PRO A 123 -5.22 19.43 20.15
CA PRO A 123 -4.09 20.32 20.43
C PRO A 123 -3.02 19.70 21.34
#